data_AF-A0A9W5N2G4-F1
#
_entry.id   AF-A0A9W5N2G4-F1
#
_cell.length_a   1.000
_cell.length_b   1.000
_cell.length_c   1.000
_cell.angle_alpha   90.00
_cell.angle_beta   90.00
_cell.angle_gamma   90.00
#
_symmetry.space_group_name_H-M   'P 1'
#
loop_
_entity.id
_entity.type
_entity.pdbx_description
1 polymer ?
#
loop_
_entity_poly.entity_id
_entity_poly.type
_entity_poly.pdbx_seq_one_letter_code
_entity_poly.pdbx_strand_id
1 'polypeptide(L)'
;MLVGVPVLGCILAVAGYFAVLLLWRWHTVYHWRGRKAGSRLRPLTANEIEMAKTVFSDGIDYTRVRIRRGLPLMPNMKVAVSPNGCIYFPKQSCPADFALADRSYRIWLIHELTHVWQYQQGFRTWLGGLALVLSGGYRKRRAYAYPPPEQITSFNDLNMEQQADLIAHYFAAKNLPGSRYCADLPKFQTALKDFLANPNQPSLLPKYRLFSKKAYAQQHRQ
;
A
#
# COMPACT_ATOMS: atom_id res chain seq x y z
N MET A 1 54.39 4.09 42.54
CA MET A 1 53.23 3.54 41.78
C MET A 1 52.61 4.63 40.92
N LEU A 2 53.07 4.86 39.69
CA LEU A 2 52.44 5.85 38.78
C LEU A 2 52.73 5.58 37.29
N VAL A 3 52.98 4.32 36.92
CA VAL A 3 53.24 3.91 35.52
C VAL A 3 51.99 3.29 34.86
N GLY A 4 50.93 2.99 35.62
CA GLY A 4 49.74 2.29 35.12
C GLY A 4 48.66 3.19 34.49
N VAL A 5 48.64 4.48 34.82
CA VAL A 5 47.60 5.43 34.37
C VAL A 5 47.71 5.76 32.86
N PRO A 6 48.91 5.99 32.28
CA PRO A 6 49.03 6.31 30.86
C PRO A 6 48.66 5.12 29.95
N VAL A 7 49.06 3.92 30.35
CA VAL A 7 48.82 2.69 29.58
C VAL A 7 47.32 2.36 29.55
N LEU A 8 46.62 2.53 30.67
CA LEU A 8 45.17 2.33 30.74
C LEU A 8 44.42 3.35 29.86
N GLY A 9 44.87 4.60 29.83
CA GLY A 9 44.32 5.64 28.95
C GLY A 9 44.46 5.31 27.47
N CYS A 10 45.63 4.81 27.04
CA CYS A 10 45.85 4.37 25.66
C CYS A 10 44.97 3.18 25.27
N ILE A 11 44.83 2.19 26.16
CA ILE A 11 43.99 1.00 25.90
C ILE A 11 42.51 1.40 25.77
N LEU A 12 42.00 2.27 26.65
CA LEU A 12 40.63 2.76 26.59
C LEU A 12 40.36 3.58 25.32
N ALA A 13 41.33 4.39 24.88
CA ALA A 13 41.22 5.17 23.64
C ALA A 13 41.15 4.26 22.40
N VAL A 14 41.99 3.23 22.34
CA VAL A 14 41.98 2.24 21.24
C VAL A 14 40.67 1.44 21.23
N ALA A 15 40.21 0.98 22.39
CA ALA A 15 38.94 0.27 22.51
C ALA A 15 37.73 1.14 22.09
N GLY A 16 37.71 2.42 22.52
CA GLY A 16 36.69 3.38 22.12
C GLY A 16 36.69 3.66 20.61
N TYR A 17 37.86 3.79 20.00
CA TYR A 17 38.01 3.95 18.55
C TYR A 17 37.44 2.78 17.77
N PHE A 18 37.74 1.53 18.17
CA PHE A 18 37.18 0.35 17.52
C PHE A 18 35.66 0.20 17.74
N ALA A 19 35.13 0.57 18.91
CA ALA A 19 33.69 0.57 19.16
C ALA A 19 32.95 1.55 18.24
N VAL A 20 33.47 2.77 18.09
CA VAL A 20 32.91 3.79 17.16
C VAL A 20 33.01 3.32 15.72
N LEU A 21 34.13 2.74 15.30
CA LEU A 21 34.30 2.17 13.97
C LEU A 21 33.33 1.01 13.68
N LEU A 22 33.10 0.13 14.65
CA LEU A 22 32.17 -0.98 14.52
C LEU A 22 30.73 -0.48 14.44
N LEU A 23 30.35 0.49 15.27
CA LEU A 23 29.03 1.14 15.20
C LEU A 23 28.84 1.86 13.87
N TRP A 24 29.83 2.63 13.42
CA TRP A 24 29.79 3.31 12.13
C TRP A 24 29.72 2.32 10.95
N ARG A 25 30.54 1.26 10.97
CA ARG A 25 30.54 0.20 9.95
C ARG A 25 29.23 -0.57 9.93
N TRP A 26 28.69 -0.93 11.10
CA TRP A 26 27.38 -1.59 11.20
C TRP A 26 26.27 -0.67 10.67
N HIS A 27 26.23 0.59 11.11
CA HIS A 27 25.28 1.59 10.65
C HIS A 27 25.39 1.81 9.13
N THR A 28 26.61 1.92 8.60
CA THR A 28 26.84 2.14 7.17
C THR A 28 26.44 0.90 6.36
N VAL A 29 26.83 -0.30 6.78
CA VAL A 29 26.43 -1.56 6.12
C VAL A 29 24.92 -1.77 6.17
N TYR A 30 24.26 -1.46 7.29
CA TYR A 30 22.81 -1.51 7.43
C TYR A 30 22.12 -0.57 6.41
N HIS A 31 22.54 0.69 6.35
CA HIS A 31 21.99 1.67 5.40
C HIS A 31 22.38 1.37 3.93
N TRP A 32 23.53 0.76 3.68
CA TRP A 32 23.98 0.42 2.33
C TRP A 32 23.29 -0.84 1.80
N ARG A 33 23.04 -1.85 2.65
CA ARG A 33 22.17 -3.00 2.34
C ARG A 33 20.73 -2.56 2.09
N GLY A 34 20.21 -1.63 2.89
CA GLY A 34 18.90 -1.00 2.66
C GLY A 34 18.80 -0.24 1.34
N ARG A 35 19.88 0.45 0.92
CA ARG A 35 19.96 1.16 -0.38
C ARG A 35 20.04 0.21 -1.59
N LYS A 36 20.85 -0.85 -1.54
CA LYS A 36 20.94 -1.84 -2.64
C LYS A 36 19.73 -2.78 -2.74
N ALA A 37 19.02 -3.03 -1.65
CA ALA A 37 17.73 -3.73 -1.69
C ALA A 37 16.62 -2.88 -2.35
N GLY A 38 16.77 -1.56 -2.35
CA GLY A 38 15.75 -0.59 -2.73
C GLY A 38 15.56 -0.31 -4.24
N SER A 39 16.17 -1.07 -5.14
CA SER A 39 15.99 -0.94 -6.59
C SER A 39 15.41 -2.18 -7.27
N ARG A 40 15.28 -3.29 -6.52
CA ARG A 40 14.92 -4.59 -7.08
C ARG A 40 13.42 -4.84 -6.96
N LEU A 41 12.87 -5.26 -8.08
CA LEU A 41 11.55 -5.86 -8.17
C LEU A 41 11.55 -7.12 -7.29
N ARG A 42 10.62 -7.21 -6.33
CA ARG A 42 10.48 -8.39 -5.45
C ARG A 42 9.08 -9.00 -5.58
N PRO A 43 8.92 -10.31 -5.35
CA PRO A 43 7.59 -10.89 -5.14
C PRO A 43 6.98 -10.41 -3.81
N LEU A 44 5.69 -10.68 -3.62
CA LEU A 44 5.07 -10.58 -2.30
C LEU A 44 5.72 -11.56 -1.32
N THR A 45 5.83 -11.18 -0.05
CA THR A 45 6.25 -12.10 1.02
C THR A 45 5.11 -13.09 1.35
N ALA A 46 5.43 -14.18 2.05
CA ALA A 46 4.41 -15.12 2.51
C ALA A 46 3.35 -14.45 3.40
N ASN A 47 3.78 -13.59 4.34
CA ASN A 47 2.87 -12.83 5.21
C ASN A 47 1.98 -11.87 4.41
N GLU A 48 2.51 -11.20 3.39
CA GLU A 48 1.74 -10.31 2.52
C GLU A 48 0.69 -11.08 1.71
N ILE A 49 1.02 -12.28 1.24
CA ILE A 49 0.10 -13.16 0.53
C ILE A 49 -1.00 -13.64 1.48
N GLU A 50 -0.66 -14.12 2.67
CA GLU A 50 -1.65 -14.55 3.67
C GLU A 50 -2.60 -13.42 4.04
N MET A 51 -2.06 -12.22 4.31
CA MET A 51 -2.85 -11.03 4.59
C MET A 51 -3.80 -10.70 3.43
N ALA A 52 -3.30 -10.72 2.19
CA ALA A 52 -4.11 -10.44 1.02
C ALA A 52 -5.21 -11.49 0.78
N LYS A 53 -4.93 -12.77 1.05
CA LYS A 53 -5.91 -13.86 0.91
C LYS A 53 -7.12 -13.67 1.84
N THR A 54 -6.97 -13.00 2.98
CA THR A 54 -8.11 -12.69 3.88
C THR A 54 -9.20 -11.81 3.24
N VAL A 55 -8.86 -11.14 2.13
CA VAL A 55 -9.72 -10.20 1.39
C VAL A 55 -10.02 -10.74 0.00
N PHE A 56 -8.99 -11.09 -0.77
CA PHE A 56 -9.11 -11.42 -2.18
C PHE A 56 -9.26 -12.93 -2.45
N SER A 57 -9.07 -13.80 -1.45
CA SER A 57 -9.01 -15.26 -1.64
C SER A 57 -8.13 -15.64 -2.83
N ASP A 58 -8.68 -16.29 -3.87
CA ASP A 58 -7.98 -16.63 -5.11
C ASP A 58 -8.30 -15.67 -6.27
N GLY A 59 -8.76 -14.45 -5.94
CA GLY A 59 -9.08 -13.38 -6.89
C GLY A 59 -7.85 -12.74 -7.54
N ILE A 60 -6.67 -12.96 -6.97
CA ILE A 60 -5.38 -12.48 -7.46
C ILE A 60 -4.44 -13.67 -7.62
N ASP A 61 -3.83 -13.80 -8.78
CA ASP A 61 -2.63 -14.61 -8.95
C ASP A 61 -1.43 -13.88 -8.33
N TYR A 62 -1.19 -14.20 -7.05
CA TYR A 62 -0.11 -13.63 -6.25
C TYR A 62 1.29 -13.91 -6.80
N THR A 63 1.45 -14.99 -7.56
CA THR A 63 2.75 -15.40 -8.12
C THR A 63 3.25 -14.44 -9.19
N ARG A 64 2.32 -13.68 -9.80
CA ARG A 64 2.60 -12.66 -10.82
C ARG A 64 2.81 -11.27 -10.23
N VAL A 65 2.42 -11.03 -8.99
CA VAL A 65 2.52 -9.72 -8.35
C VAL A 65 3.95 -9.40 -8.00
N ARG A 66 4.36 -8.17 -8.30
CA ARG A 66 5.70 -7.68 -7.97
C ARG A 66 5.61 -6.31 -7.33
N ILE A 67 6.39 -6.12 -6.26
CA ILE A 67 6.58 -4.83 -5.59
C ILE A 67 7.93 -4.26 -6.01
N ARG A 68 7.95 -3.00 -6.41
CA ARG A 68 9.16 -2.25 -6.67
C ARG A 68 9.23 -1.02 -5.77
N ARG A 69 10.41 -0.79 -5.21
CA ARG A 69 10.72 0.45 -4.51
C ARG A 69 11.16 1.52 -5.52
N GLY A 70 10.33 2.54 -5.68
CA GLY A 70 10.48 3.63 -6.64
C GLY A 70 10.26 3.23 -8.09
N LEU A 71 10.09 4.23 -8.95
CA LEU A 71 10.12 4.06 -10.40
C LEU A 71 11.54 4.33 -10.93
N PRO A 72 12.08 3.48 -11.82
CA PRO A 72 13.36 3.77 -12.47
C PRO A 72 13.26 5.06 -13.30
N LEU A 73 14.30 5.88 -13.25
CA LEU A 73 14.43 7.15 -13.98
C LEU A 73 13.42 8.27 -13.66
N MET A 74 12.49 8.07 -12.72
CA MET A 74 11.57 9.13 -12.27
C MET A 74 12.00 9.76 -10.92
N PRO A 75 11.70 11.06 -10.70
CA PRO A 75 11.94 11.73 -9.43
C PRO A 75 11.18 11.05 -8.28
N ASN A 76 11.53 11.40 -7.04
CA ASN A 76 10.88 10.84 -5.85
C ASN A 76 9.38 11.08 -5.88
N MET A 77 8.62 10.01 -6.12
CA MET A 77 7.17 10.04 -6.06
C MET A 77 6.70 10.03 -4.61
N LYS A 78 5.60 10.75 -4.35
CA LYS A 78 4.95 10.81 -3.03
C LYS A 78 3.79 9.81 -2.90
N VAL A 79 3.44 9.13 -3.98
CA VAL A 79 2.30 8.21 -4.08
C VAL A 79 2.75 6.88 -4.67
N ALA A 80 2.03 5.81 -4.35
CA ALA A 80 2.19 4.52 -5.00
C ALA A 80 1.34 4.46 -6.26
N VAL A 81 1.73 3.59 -7.19
CA VAL A 81 0.99 3.36 -8.43
C VAL A 81 1.04 1.89 -8.82
N SER A 82 -0.04 1.40 -9.43
CA SER A 82 -0.21 -0.01 -9.81
C SER A 82 -0.75 -0.17 -11.25
N PRO A 83 -0.01 0.26 -12.29
CA PRO A 83 -0.54 0.40 -13.66
C PRO A 83 -0.63 -0.91 -14.46
N ASN A 84 0.07 -1.96 -14.04
CA ASN A 84 0.28 -3.17 -14.85
C ASN A 84 0.40 -4.46 -14.01
N GLY A 85 -0.27 -4.52 -12.86
CA GLY A 85 -0.17 -5.65 -11.93
C GLY A 85 1.13 -5.69 -11.11
N CYS A 86 2.07 -4.78 -11.37
CA CYS A 86 3.18 -4.48 -10.46
C CYS A 86 2.84 -3.22 -9.65
N ILE A 87 3.29 -3.20 -8.39
CA ILE A 87 3.07 -2.10 -7.46
C ILE A 87 4.38 -1.34 -7.28
N TYR A 88 4.34 -0.02 -7.43
CA TYR A 88 5.50 0.86 -7.28
C TYR A 88 5.28 1.78 -6.10
N PHE A 89 5.98 1.53 -4.99
CA PHE A 89 5.89 2.36 -3.79
C PHE A 89 6.98 3.45 -3.75
N PRO A 90 6.75 4.59 -3.09
CA PRO A 90 7.78 5.57 -2.79
C PRO A 90 9.01 4.97 -2.11
N LYS A 91 10.20 5.50 -2.40
CA LYS A 91 11.47 4.94 -1.90
C LYS A 91 11.53 4.90 -0.37
N GLN A 92 10.97 5.92 0.28
CA GLN A 92 10.95 6.09 1.72
C GLN A 92 9.84 5.29 2.41
N SER A 93 8.89 4.73 1.65
CA SER A 93 7.66 4.15 2.18
C SER A 93 7.37 2.79 1.54
N CYS A 94 8.41 1.94 1.48
CA CYS A 94 8.35 0.59 0.92
C CYS A 94 9.05 -0.40 1.85
N PRO A 95 8.40 -0.81 2.97
CA PRO A 95 8.97 -1.80 3.89
C PRO A 95 9.32 -3.12 3.19
N ALA A 96 10.20 -3.90 3.85
CA ALA A 96 10.58 -5.22 3.36
C ALA A 96 9.40 -6.20 3.36
N ASP A 97 8.53 -6.08 4.36
CA ASP A 97 7.27 -6.80 4.50
C ASP A 97 6.20 -5.81 5.03
N PHE A 98 5.15 -5.58 4.25
CA PHE A 98 4.06 -4.67 4.62
C PHE A 98 3.13 -5.28 5.68
N ALA A 99 2.99 -6.61 5.74
CA ALA A 99 2.13 -7.28 6.71
C ALA A 99 2.71 -7.17 8.14
N LEU A 100 4.02 -7.04 8.26
CA LEU A 100 4.72 -6.81 9.54
C LEU A 100 4.87 -5.32 9.90
N ALA A 101 4.61 -4.41 8.97
CA ALA A 101 4.69 -2.96 9.19
C ALA A 101 3.47 -2.42 9.96
N ASP A 102 3.43 -1.09 10.17
CA ASP A 102 2.32 -0.41 10.82
C ASP A 102 0.98 -0.60 10.08
N ARG A 103 -0.12 -0.40 10.80
CA ARG A 103 -1.50 -0.55 10.29
C ARG A 103 -1.73 0.21 8.97
N SER A 104 -1.19 1.43 8.86
CA SER A 104 -1.33 2.26 7.65
C SER A 104 -0.69 1.62 6.42
N TYR A 105 0.47 0.96 6.58
CA TYR A 105 1.14 0.24 5.50
C TYR A 105 0.36 -0.99 5.07
N ARG A 106 -0.23 -1.73 6.01
CA ARG A 106 -1.08 -2.89 5.71
C ARG A 106 -2.30 -2.49 4.88
N ILE A 107 -3.02 -1.44 5.32
CA ILE A 107 -4.17 -0.88 4.61
C ILE A 107 -3.74 -0.41 3.20
N TRP A 108 -2.62 0.30 3.11
CA TRP A 108 -2.12 0.80 1.83
C TRP A 108 -1.73 -0.33 0.87
N LEU A 109 -1.13 -1.42 1.35
CA LEU A 109 -0.87 -2.57 0.47
C LEU A 109 -2.16 -3.18 -0.07
N ILE A 110 -3.21 -3.32 0.76
CA ILE A 110 -4.51 -3.85 0.31
C ILE A 110 -5.17 -2.93 -0.73
N HIS A 111 -5.03 -1.61 -0.57
CA HIS A 111 -5.45 -0.64 -1.59
C HIS A 111 -4.76 -0.91 -2.92
N GLU A 112 -3.44 -0.98 -2.94
CA GLU A 112 -2.67 -1.22 -4.17
C GLU A 112 -2.95 -2.61 -4.77
N LEU A 113 -3.15 -3.63 -3.94
CA LEU A 113 -3.55 -4.96 -4.41
C LEU A 113 -4.95 -4.96 -5.03
N THR A 114 -5.83 -4.03 -4.67
CA THR A 114 -7.11 -3.87 -5.37
C THR A 114 -6.90 -3.43 -6.82
N HIS A 115 -5.92 -2.56 -7.09
CA HIS A 115 -5.57 -2.21 -8.47
C HIS A 115 -4.94 -3.37 -9.22
N VAL A 116 -4.13 -4.19 -8.54
CA VAL A 116 -3.61 -5.43 -9.14
C VAL A 116 -4.74 -6.39 -9.48
N TRP A 117 -5.71 -6.57 -8.58
CA TRP A 117 -6.93 -7.34 -8.83
C TRP A 117 -7.69 -6.81 -10.05
N GLN A 118 -8.01 -5.51 -10.08
CA GLN A 118 -8.65 -4.85 -11.21
C GLN A 118 -7.90 -5.16 -12.53
N TYR A 119 -6.57 -5.01 -12.52
CA TYR A 119 -5.73 -5.31 -13.67
C TYR A 119 -5.81 -6.76 -14.13
N GLN A 120 -5.70 -7.72 -13.20
CA GLN A 120 -5.75 -9.14 -13.54
C GLN A 120 -7.12 -9.58 -14.06
N GLN A 121 -8.21 -8.93 -13.63
CA GLN A 121 -9.56 -9.15 -14.14
C GLN A 121 -9.82 -8.47 -15.50
N GLY A 122 -8.85 -7.70 -16.04
CA GLY A 122 -8.92 -7.08 -17.38
C GLY A 122 -9.14 -5.57 -17.40
N PHE A 123 -9.17 -4.89 -16.25
CA PHE A 123 -9.27 -3.44 -16.18
C PHE A 123 -7.92 -2.76 -16.43
N ARG A 124 -7.88 -1.77 -17.33
CA ARG A 124 -6.66 -1.03 -17.66
C ARG A 124 -6.47 0.08 -16.62
N THR A 125 -5.88 -0.25 -15.47
CA THR A 125 -5.69 0.69 -14.34
C THR A 125 -4.97 1.98 -14.72
N TRP A 126 -4.01 1.92 -15.64
CA TRP A 126 -3.34 3.13 -16.16
C TRP A 126 -4.29 4.07 -16.92
N LEU A 127 -5.28 3.55 -17.67
CA LEU A 127 -6.29 4.36 -18.33
C LEU A 127 -7.23 4.99 -17.30
N GLY A 128 -7.63 4.22 -16.29
CA GLY A 128 -8.44 4.72 -15.17
C GLY A 128 -7.73 5.85 -14.41
N GLY A 129 -6.47 5.65 -14.06
CA GLY A 129 -5.62 6.66 -13.42
C GLY A 129 -5.45 7.91 -14.30
N LEU A 130 -5.19 7.74 -15.60
CA LEU A 130 -5.09 8.86 -16.54
C LEU A 130 -6.42 9.64 -16.63
N ALA A 131 -7.55 8.94 -16.74
CA ALA A 131 -8.86 9.57 -16.76
C ALA A 131 -9.12 10.39 -15.48
N LEU A 132 -8.75 9.88 -14.31
CA LEU A 132 -8.84 10.59 -13.03
C LEU A 132 -7.90 11.79 -12.95
N VAL A 133 -6.68 11.69 -13.47
CA VAL A 133 -5.76 12.85 -13.58
C VAL A 133 -6.38 13.93 -14.47
N LEU A 134 -6.82 13.59 -15.68
CA LEU A 134 -7.37 14.53 -16.67
C LEU A 134 -8.65 15.22 -16.18
N SER A 135 -9.49 14.49 -15.43
CA SER A 135 -10.72 15.04 -14.84
C SER A 135 -10.49 15.74 -13.48
N GLY A 136 -9.25 15.79 -12.99
CA GLY A 136 -8.87 16.44 -11.74
C GLY A 136 -9.31 15.70 -10.48
N GLY A 137 -9.62 14.41 -10.56
CA GLY A 137 -10.09 13.57 -9.46
C GLY A 137 -9.09 13.45 -8.30
N TYR A 138 -7.79 13.48 -8.58
CA TYR A 138 -6.77 13.45 -7.52
C TYR A 138 -6.61 14.79 -6.78
N ARG A 139 -7.14 15.91 -7.32
CA ARG A 139 -7.07 17.22 -6.64
C ARG A 139 -7.91 17.18 -5.38
N LYS A 140 -7.30 17.45 -4.21
CA LYS A 140 -7.93 17.34 -2.88
C LYS A 140 -8.49 15.93 -2.58
N ARG A 141 -7.90 14.86 -3.14
CA ARG A 141 -8.34 13.46 -2.93
C ARG A 141 -9.82 13.21 -3.25
N ARG A 142 -10.41 13.94 -4.20
CA ARG A 142 -11.85 13.84 -4.50
C ARG A 142 -12.26 12.48 -5.08
N ALA A 143 -11.37 11.82 -5.81
CA ALA A 143 -11.60 10.49 -6.36
C ALA A 143 -11.72 9.41 -5.28
N TYR A 144 -11.24 9.66 -4.06
CA TYR A 144 -11.25 8.73 -2.93
C TYR A 144 -12.54 8.81 -2.11
N ALA A 145 -13.29 9.91 -2.21
CA ALA A 145 -14.52 10.06 -1.44
C ALA A 145 -15.63 9.17 -2.01
N TYR A 146 -16.00 8.10 -1.31
CA TYR A 146 -17.11 7.22 -1.65
C TYR A 146 -18.29 7.40 -0.68
N PRO A 147 -19.53 7.07 -1.08
CA PRO A 147 -20.70 7.17 -0.20
C PRO A 147 -20.54 6.29 1.05
N PRO A 148 -21.25 6.56 2.16
CA PRO A 148 -21.30 5.62 3.27
C PRO A 148 -21.59 4.19 2.77
N PRO A 149 -20.90 3.13 3.28
CA PRO A 149 -21.03 1.77 2.75
C PRO A 149 -22.49 1.29 2.63
N GLU A 150 -23.36 1.68 3.55
CA GLU A 150 -24.79 1.39 3.57
C GLU A 150 -25.59 1.98 2.39
N GLN A 151 -25.07 3.02 1.73
CA GLN A 151 -25.68 3.66 0.56
C GLN A 151 -25.15 3.10 -0.76
N ILE A 152 -24.16 2.21 -0.73
CA ILE A 152 -23.57 1.61 -1.92
C ILE A 152 -24.45 0.44 -2.35
N THR A 153 -25.24 0.65 -3.39
CA THR A 153 -26.13 -0.37 -3.95
C THR A 153 -25.41 -1.37 -4.84
N SER A 154 -24.37 -0.92 -5.56
CA SER A 154 -23.55 -1.75 -6.44
C SER A 154 -22.08 -1.35 -6.38
N PHE A 155 -21.20 -2.33 -6.18
CA PHE A 155 -19.76 -2.12 -6.09
C PHE A 155 -19.14 -1.59 -7.40
N ASN A 156 -19.67 -2.00 -8.56
CA ASN A 156 -19.15 -1.60 -9.87
C ASN A 156 -19.54 -0.16 -10.30
N ASP A 157 -20.41 0.52 -9.54
CA ASP A 157 -20.72 1.93 -9.76
C ASP A 157 -19.66 2.88 -9.19
N LEU A 158 -18.83 2.38 -8.28
CA LEU A 158 -17.68 3.07 -7.74
C LEU A 158 -16.58 3.19 -8.79
N ASN A 159 -15.79 4.27 -8.72
CA ASN A 159 -14.57 4.39 -9.52
C ASN A 159 -13.44 3.51 -8.95
N MET A 160 -12.34 3.37 -9.71
CA MET A 160 -11.26 2.45 -9.35
C MET A 160 -10.62 2.74 -7.98
N GLU A 161 -10.50 4.01 -7.58
CA GLU A 161 -9.91 4.42 -6.29
C GLU A 161 -10.91 4.24 -5.15
N GLN A 162 -12.19 4.52 -5.38
CA GLN A 162 -13.26 4.28 -4.40
C GLN A 162 -13.39 2.79 -4.07
N GLN A 163 -13.30 1.92 -5.09
CA GLN A 163 -13.28 0.47 -4.88
C GLN A 163 -12.08 0.04 -4.02
N ALA A 164 -10.89 0.58 -4.31
CA ALA A 164 -9.67 0.29 -3.57
C ALA A 164 -9.75 0.74 -2.10
N ASP A 165 -10.23 1.96 -1.85
CA ASP A 165 -10.45 2.46 -0.49
C ASP A 165 -11.51 1.64 0.26
N LEU A 166 -12.63 1.30 -0.38
CA LEU A 166 -13.70 0.53 0.25
C LEU A 166 -13.20 -0.85 0.71
N ILE A 167 -12.45 -1.54 -0.16
CA ILE A 167 -11.86 -2.85 0.15
C ILE A 167 -10.78 -2.72 1.25
N ALA A 168 -9.94 -1.70 1.19
CA ALA A 168 -8.90 -1.46 2.20
C ALA A 168 -9.51 -1.12 3.58
N HIS A 169 -10.62 -0.39 3.62
CA HIS A 169 -11.35 -0.08 4.85
C HIS A 169 -12.10 -1.30 5.41
N TYR A 170 -12.69 -2.14 4.55
CA TYR A 170 -13.21 -3.44 4.95
C TYR A 170 -12.13 -4.31 5.60
N PHE A 171 -10.95 -4.42 4.97
CA PHE A 171 -9.82 -5.14 5.54
C PHE A 171 -9.45 -4.60 6.92
N ALA A 172 -9.39 -3.27 7.06
CA ALA A 172 -9.09 -2.64 8.33
C ALA A 172 -10.16 -2.92 9.39
N ALA A 173 -11.44 -2.94 9.00
CA ALA A 173 -12.55 -3.25 9.91
C ALA A 173 -12.49 -4.69 10.42
N LYS A 174 -12.14 -5.64 9.55
CA LYS A 174 -12.12 -7.08 9.82
C LYS A 174 -10.85 -7.56 10.53
N ASN A 175 -9.67 -7.08 10.10
CA ASN A 175 -8.38 -7.69 10.46
C ASN A 175 -7.51 -6.82 11.38
N LEU A 176 -7.87 -5.55 11.61
CA LEU A 176 -7.07 -4.63 12.43
C LEU A 176 -7.86 -4.21 13.69
N PRO A 177 -7.63 -4.87 14.84
CA PRO A 177 -8.31 -4.52 16.09
C PRO A 177 -8.12 -3.05 16.49
N GLY A 178 -9.20 -2.38 16.88
CA GLY A 178 -9.18 -0.96 17.25
C GLY A 178 -9.01 -0.01 16.05
N SER A 179 -9.25 -0.49 14.84
CA SER A 179 -9.45 0.37 13.68
C SER A 179 -10.73 1.18 13.83
N ARG A 180 -10.74 2.43 13.34
CA ARG A 180 -11.95 3.27 13.33
C ARG A 180 -13.12 2.66 12.54
N TYR A 181 -12.84 1.70 11.66
CA TYR A 181 -13.81 1.06 10.78
C TYR A 181 -14.48 -0.17 11.41
N CYS A 182 -14.03 -0.64 12.59
CA CYS A 182 -14.54 -1.89 13.19
C CYS A 182 -16.05 -1.86 13.41
N ALA A 183 -16.62 -0.73 13.82
CA ALA A 183 -18.07 -0.59 14.06
C ALA A 183 -18.91 -0.73 12.77
N ASP A 184 -18.33 -0.38 11.62
CA ASP A 184 -19.01 -0.41 10.32
C ASP A 184 -18.78 -1.71 9.55
N LEU A 185 -18.14 -2.73 10.15
CA LEU A 185 -17.85 -4.01 9.50
C LEU A 185 -19.08 -4.64 8.79
N PRO A 186 -20.27 -4.71 9.41
CA PRO A 186 -21.45 -5.26 8.72
C PRO A 186 -21.86 -4.45 7.49
N LYS A 187 -21.68 -3.13 7.52
CA LYS A 187 -22.01 -2.25 6.39
C LYS A 187 -21.06 -2.48 5.22
N PHE A 188 -19.77 -2.65 5.50
CA PHE A 188 -18.79 -3.04 4.47
C PHE A 188 -19.10 -4.41 3.87
N GLN A 189 -19.50 -5.39 4.69
CA GLN A 189 -19.89 -6.72 4.21
C GLN A 189 -21.09 -6.65 3.27
N THR A 190 -22.09 -5.83 3.59
CA THR A 190 -23.24 -5.60 2.72
C THR A 190 -22.83 -4.95 1.39
N ALA A 191 -22.02 -3.88 1.43
CA ALA A 191 -21.55 -3.18 0.24
C ALA A 191 -20.68 -4.06 -0.68
N LEU A 192 -19.93 -5.00 -0.09
CA LEU A 192 -19.00 -5.89 -0.79
C LEU A 192 -19.57 -7.31 -0.97
N LYS A 193 -20.86 -7.55 -0.73
CA LYS A 193 -21.43 -8.91 -0.70
C LYS A 193 -21.06 -9.75 -1.94
N ASP A 194 -21.14 -9.16 -3.14
CA ASP A 194 -20.90 -9.87 -4.40
C ASP A 194 -19.40 -10.14 -4.59
N PHE A 195 -18.56 -9.18 -4.20
CA PHE A 195 -17.10 -9.31 -4.20
C PHE A 195 -16.62 -10.38 -3.21
N LEU A 196 -17.18 -10.41 -1.99
CA LEU A 196 -16.84 -11.38 -0.96
C LEU A 196 -17.35 -12.79 -1.31
N ALA A 197 -18.47 -12.88 -2.03
CA ALA A 197 -18.99 -14.16 -2.53
C ALA A 197 -18.08 -14.75 -3.62
N ASN A 198 -17.64 -13.93 -4.58
CA ASN A 198 -16.68 -14.36 -5.59
C ASN A 198 -15.92 -13.15 -6.19
N PRO A 199 -14.62 -12.99 -5.85
CA PRO A 199 -13.81 -11.89 -6.36
C PRO A 199 -13.40 -12.05 -7.84
N ASN A 200 -13.58 -13.23 -8.45
CA ASN A 200 -13.23 -13.52 -9.84
C ASN A 200 -14.35 -13.16 -10.84
N GLN A 201 -15.11 -12.09 -10.57
CA GLN A 201 -16.20 -11.63 -11.43
C GLN A 201 -15.83 -10.32 -12.14
N PRO A 202 -15.62 -10.34 -13.48
CA PRO A 202 -15.34 -9.12 -14.24
C PRO A 202 -16.46 -8.07 -14.19
N SER A 203 -17.70 -8.46 -13.88
CA SER A 203 -18.85 -7.55 -13.69
C SER A 203 -18.67 -6.59 -12.51
N LEU A 204 -17.77 -6.90 -11.57
CA LEU A 204 -17.43 -6.07 -10.41
C LEU A 204 -16.45 -4.94 -10.76
N LEU A 205 -15.86 -4.97 -11.95
CA LEU A 205 -14.90 -3.96 -12.38
C LEU A 205 -15.56 -2.58 -12.49
N PRO A 206 -14.81 -1.51 -12.17
CA PRO A 206 -15.32 -0.16 -12.29
C PRO A 206 -15.45 0.19 -13.78
N LYS A 207 -16.43 1.04 -14.09
CA LYS A 207 -16.54 1.62 -15.44
C LYS A 207 -15.51 2.73 -15.62
N TYR A 208 -14.97 2.91 -16.82
CA TYR A 208 -14.12 4.07 -17.15
C TYR A 208 -14.96 5.36 -17.17
N ARG A 209 -15.28 5.90 -15.99
CA ARG A 209 -15.99 7.17 -15.83
C ARG A 209 -14.97 8.29 -15.62
N LEU A 210 -15.11 9.39 -16.35
CA LEU A 210 -14.44 10.64 -16.02
C LEU A 210 -14.99 11.16 -14.68
N PHE A 211 -14.13 11.69 -13.81
CA PHE A 211 -14.58 12.27 -12.56
C PHE A 211 -15.57 13.42 -12.83
N SER A 212 -16.79 13.31 -12.28
CA SER A 212 -17.82 14.34 -12.39
C SER A 212 -17.83 15.21 -11.14
N LYS A 213 -17.52 16.51 -11.30
CA LYS A 213 -17.63 17.51 -10.22
C LYS A 213 -19.06 17.59 -9.64
N LYS A 214 -20.10 17.34 -10.45
CA LYS A 214 -21.50 17.36 -9.99
C LYS A 214 -21.80 16.22 -9.01
N ALA A 215 -21.34 15.00 -9.31
CA ALA A 215 -21.52 13.85 -8.43
C ALA A 215 -20.82 14.07 -7.06
N TYR A 216 -19.58 14.57 -7.08
CA TYR A 216 -18.86 14.95 -5.87
C TYR A 216 -19.59 16.01 -5.02
N ALA A 217 -20.10 17.07 -5.66
CA ALA A 217 -20.80 18.15 -4.96
C ALA A 217 -22.18 17.74 -4.40
N GLN A 218 -22.75 16.64 -4.89
CA GLN A 218 -24.01 16.09 -4.39
C GLN A 218 -23.78 15.14 -3.21
N GLN A 219 -22.65 14.41 -3.20
CA GLN A 219 -22.26 13.48 -2.14
C GLN A 219 -21.72 14.19 -0.87
N HIS A 220 -21.26 15.43 -0.97
CA HIS A 220 -20.70 16.23 0.14
C HIS A 220 -21.58 17.41 0.56
N ARG A 221 -22.88 17.36 0.26
CA ARG A 221 -23.85 18.40 0.63
C ARG A 221 -24.66 18.05 1.90
N GLN A 222 -24.24 17.02 2.64
CA GLN A 222 -24.81 16.59 3.91
C GLN A 222 -23.76 16.71 5.01
#